data_AF-A0A5Q4DI04-F1
#
_entry.id   AF-A0A5Q4DI04-F1
#
_cell.length_a   1.000
_cell.length_b   1.000
_cell.length_c   1.000
_cell.angle_alpha   90.00
_cell.angle_beta   90.00
_cell.angle_gamma   90.00
#
_symmetry.space_group_name_H-M   'P 1'
#
loop_
_entity.id
_entity.type
_entity.pdbx_description
1 polymer ?
#
loop_
_entity_poly.entity_id
_entity_poly.type
_entity_poly.pdbx_seq_one_letter_code
_entity_poly.pdbx_strand_id
1 'polypeptide(L)'
;MSDARIDRMTQYVAEMICRTDQSLAALPQALAQNWPDVPALELVVAMSLAAEGVEEVLGEDGESGMRAQQVWKRAALLGAEVHHLALLGRPHATARDLLDYWYNEDEAG
;
A
#
# COMPACT_ATOMS: atom_id res chain seq x y z
N MET A 1 -0.72 -8.79 18.63
CA MET A 1 0.11 -7.56 18.47
C MET A 1 0.17 -7.07 17.02
N SER A 2 -0.42 -7.78 16.04
CA SER A 2 -0.56 -7.34 14.64
C SER A 2 -1.61 -6.24 14.45
N ASP A 3 -2.73 -6.27 15.18
CA ASP A 3 -3.84 -5.31 15.04
C ASP A 3 -3.39 -3.86 15.16
N ALA A 4 -2.78 -3.48 16.29
CA ALA A 4 -2.40 -2.09 16.53
C ALA A 4 -1.39 -1.52 15.52
N ARG A 5 -0.71 -2.36 14.75
CA ARG A 5 0.20 -1.91 13.66
C ARG A 5 -0.57 -1.77 12.35
N ILE A 6 -1.38 -2.76 11.99
CA ILE A 6 -2.24 -2.69 10.81
C ILE A 6 -3.16 -1.48 10.95
N ASP A 7 -3.76 -1.23 12.11
CA ASP A 7 -4.60 -0.06 12.38
C ASP A 7 -3.87 1.26 12.10
N ARG A 8 -2.59 1.38 12.49
CA ARG A 8 -1.79 2.59 12.21
C ARG A 8 -1.52 2.77 10.72
N MET A 9 -1.21 1.68 10.01
CA MET A 9 -1.01 1.73 8.56
C MET A 9 -2.31 2.07 7.85
N THR A 10 -3.42 1.45 8.25
CA THR A 10 -4.77 1.73 7.75
C THR A 10 -5.14 3.19 7.97
N GLN A 11 -4.94 3.73 9.18
CA GLN A 11 -5.19 5.13 9.49
C GLN A 11 -4.33 6.06 8.60
N TYR A 12 -3.04 5.77 8.47
CA TYR A 12 -2.15 6.54 7.61
C TYR A 12 -2.64 6.56 6.16
N VAL A 13 -3.08 5.42 5.62
CA VAL A 13 -3.61 5.35 4.26
C VAL A 13 -4.93 6.12 4.14
N ALA A 14 -5.84 6.00 5.11
CA ALA A 14 -7.10 6.74 5.10
C ALA A 14 -6.86 8.26 5.11
N GLU A 15 -5.90 8.74 5.91
CA GLU A 15 -5.49 10.15 5.90
C GLU A 15 -4.96 10.58 4.52
N MET A 16 -4.19 9.73 3.84
CA MET A 16 -3.69 10.00 2.49
C MET A 16 -4.80 9.99 1.43
N ILE A 17 -5.80 9.12 1.57
CA ILE A 17 -6.99 9.12 0.70
C ILE A 17 -7.72 10.46 0.82
N CYS A 18 -7.87 10.99 2.04
CA CYS A 18 -8.57 12.26 2.29
C CYS A 18 -7.76 13.51 1.93
N ARG A 19 -6.44 13.41 1.70
CA ARG A 19 -5.56 14.53 1.32
C ARG A 19 -5.50 14.72 -0.19
N THR A 20 -6.41 15.54 -0.72
CA THR A 20 -6.59 15.76 -2.17
C THR A 20 -5.41 16.48 -2.83
N ASP A 21 -4.61 17.21 -2.05
CA ASP A 21 -3.40 17.90 -2.48
C ASP A 21 -2.19 16.96 -2.71
N GLN A 22 -2.27 15.71 -2.26
CA GLN A 22 -1.17 14.75 -2.36
C GLN A 22 -1.46 13.64 -3.36
N SER A 23 -0.44 13.28 -4.14
CA SER A 23 -0.52 12.15 -5.06
C SER A 23 -0.45 10.83 -4.33
N LEU A 24 -1.30 9.88 -4.71
CA LEU A 24 -1.25 8.50 -4.24
C LEU A 24 -0.19 7.66 -4.98
N ALA A 25 0.51 8.23 -5.98
CA ALA A 25 1.52 7.55 -6.79
C ALA A 25 2.57 6.81 -5.98
N ALA A 26 3.12 7.48 -4.97
CA ALA A 26 4.18 6.96 -4.12
C ALA A 26 3.65 6.27 -2.86
N LEU A 27 2.33 6.04 -2.72
CA LEU A 27 1.75 5.51 -1.49
C LEU A 27 2.36 4.16 -1.05
N PRO A 28 2.52 3.14 -1.94
CA PRO A 28 3.15 1.88 -1.55
C PRO A 28 4.60 2.06 -1.06
N GLN A 29 5.36 2.92 -1.75
CA GLN A 29 6.74 3.24 -1.39
C GLN A 29 6.83 3.95 -0.03
N ALA A 30 5.95 4.93 0.22
CA ALA A 30 5.88 5.64 1.49
C ALA A 30 5.50 4.71 2.65
N LEU A 31 4.55 3.81 2.44
CA LEU A 31 4.19 2.75 3.40
C LEU A 31 5.40 1.86 3.72
N ALA A 32 6.08 1.37 2.69
CA ALA A 32 7.24 0.50 2.87
C ALA A 32 8.41 1.20 3.57
N GLN A 33 8.62 2.50 3.30
CA GLN A 33 9.63 3.32 4.00
C GLN A 33 9.29 3.54 5.47
N ASN A 34 8.02 3.75 5.80
CA ASN A 34 7.56 3.98 7.17
C ASN A 34 7.52 2.68 8.01
N TRP A 35 7.32 1.53 7.37
CA TRP A 35 7.21 0.22 8.01
C TRP A 35 8.04 -0.86 7.28
N PRO A 36 9.37 -0.74 7.21
CA PRO A 36 10.19 -1.63 6.38
C PRO A 36 10.22 -3.08 6.89
N ASP A 37 10.04 -3.28 8.19
CA ASP A 37 10.23 -4.60 8.83
C ASP A 37 8.94 -5.42 8.93
N VAL A 38 7.84 -4.95 8.34
CA VAL A 38 6.54 -5.67 8.34
C VAL A 38 6.46 -6.63 7.16
N PRO A 39 5.67 -7.71 7.26
CA PRO A 39 5.36 -8.55 6.11
C PRO A 39 4.82 -7.72 4.95
N ALA A 40 5.31 -7.95 3.73
CA ALA A 40 4.91 -7.16 2.56
C ALA A 40 3.38 -7.15 2.34
N LEU A 41 2.72 -8.28 2.61
CA LEU A 41 1.27 -8.41 2.50
C LEU A 41 0.49 -7.64 3.58
N GLU A 42 1.10 -7.26 4.71
CA GLU A 42 0.42 -6.38 5.68
C GLU A 42 0.17 -4.98 5.10
N LEU A 43 1.03 -4.51 4.16
CA LEU A 43 0.78 -3.25 3.45
C LEU A 43 -0.47 -3.35 2.57
N VAL A 44 -0.64 -4.47 1.86
CA VAL A 44 -1.81 -4.76 1.02
C VAL A 44 -3.08 -4.78 1.87
N VAL A 45 -3.03 -5.42 3.04
CA VAL A 45 -4.15 -5.48 3.99
C VAL A 45 -4.52 -4.07 4.48
N ALA A 46 -3.54 -3.28 4.94
CA ALA A 46 -3.79 -1.94 5.43
C ALA A 46 -4.39 -1.01 4.36
N MET A 47 -3.90 -1.10 3.12
CA MET A 47 -4.44 -0.32 2.00
C MET A 47 -5.88 -0.72 1.67
N SER A 48 -6.16 -2.03 1.64
CA SER A 48 -7.50 -2.57 1.40
C SER A 48 -8.51 -2.10 2.46
N LEU A 49 -8.15 -2.24 3.75
CA LEU A 49 -9.00 -1.82 4.86
C LEU A 49 -9.27 -0.31 4.86
N ALA A 50 -8.27 0.50 4.49
CA ALA A 50 -8.42 1.94 4.43
C ALA A 50 -9.31 2.39 3.27
N ALA A 51 -9.18 1.75 2.10
CA ALA A 51 -10.02 2.03 0.95
C ALA A 51 -11.48 1.67 1.24
N GLU A 52 -11.72 0.45 1.75
CA GLU A 52 -13.05 -0.01 2.18
C GLU A 52 -13.67 0.95 3.21
N GLY A 53 -12.93 1.30 4.27
CA GLY A 53 -13.45 2.16 5.33
C GLY A 53 -13.76 3.58 4.85
N VAL A 54 -13.01 4.10 3.87
CA VAL A 54 -13.33 5.40 3.26
C VAL A 54 -14.57 5.30 2.38
N GLU A 55 -14.70 4.26 1.55
CA GLU A 55 -15.88 4.03 0.71
C GLU A 55 -17.15 3.84 1.57
N GLU A 56 -17.06 3.11 2.68
CA GLU A 56 -18.17 2.90 3.61
C GLU A 56 -18.65 4.21 4.26
N VAL A 57 -17.71 5.11 4.63
CA VAL A 57 -18.03 6.33 5.39
C VAL A 57 -18.37 7.52 4.49
N LEU A 58 -17.65 7.69 3.38
CA LEU A 58 -17.76 8.86 2.50
C LEU A 58 -18.51 8.56 1.19
N GLY A 59 -18.76 7.28 0.90
CA GLY A 59 -19.32 6.83 -0.36
C GLY A 59 -18.27 6.67 -1.47
N GLU A 60 -18.69 6.00 -2.54
CA GLU A 60 -17.87 5.78 -3.74
C GLU A 60 -17.81 7.03 -4.64
N ASP A 61 -18.80 7.92 -4.51
CA ASP A 61 -18.92 9.13 -5.30
C ASP A 61 -18.06 10.28 -4.74
N GLY A 62 -17.54 11.12 -5.64
CA GLY A 62 -16.72 12.28 -5.28
C GLY A 62 -15.23 11.95 -5.13
N GLU A 63 -14.46 12.96 -4.73
CA GLU A 63 -12.99 12.89 -4.82
C GLU A 63 -12.39 11.82 -3.89
N SER A 64 -12.88 11.70 -2.66
CA SER A 64 -12.40 10.69 -1.70
C SER A 64 -12.72 9.26 -2.16
N GLY A 65 -13.93 9.02 -2.71
CA GLY A 65 -14.31 7.71 -3.25
C GLY A 65 -13.45 7.31 -4.46
N MET A 66 -13.25 8.23 -5.42
CA MET A 66 -12.33 8.00 -6.54
C MET A 66 -10.89 7.72 -6.08
N ARG A 67 -10.44 8.34 -4.98
CA ARG A 67 -9.12 8.12 -4.40
C ARG A 67 -9.04 6.78 -3.66
N ALA A 68 -10.11 6.34 -2.98
CA ALA A 68 -10.20 5.01 -2.39
C ALA A 68 -10.10 3.91 -3.45
N GLN A 69 -10.80 4.05 -4.58
CA GLN A 69 -10.66 3.14 -5.73
C GLN A 69 -9.22 3.08 -6.28
N GLN A 70 -8.51 4.21 -6.29
CA GLN A 70 -7.09 4.22 -6.66
C GLN A 70 -6.23 3.44 -5.65
N VAL A 71 -6.52 3.54 -4.36
CA VAL A 71 -5.82 2.75 -3.33
C VAL A 71 -6.12 1.26 -3.49
N TRP A 72 -7.37 0.87 -3.76
CA TRP A 72 -7.72 -0.52 -4.10
C TRP A 72 -6.87 -1.06 -5.25
N LYS A 73 -6.78 -0.31 -6.35
CA LYS A 73 -5.97 -0.71 -7.51
C LYS A 73 -4.48 -0.87 -7.13
N ARG A 74 -3.95 0.01 -6.28
CA ARG A 74 -2.56 -0.06 -5.82
C ARG A 74 -2.33 -1.25 -4.90
N ALA A 75 -3.27 -1.56 -4.02
CA ALA A 75 -3.19 -2.74 -3.16
C ALA A 75 -3.13 -4.02 -3.99
N ALA A 76 -3.96 -4.11 -5.04
CA ALA A 76 -3.94 -5.22 -5.98
C ALA A 76 -2.62 -5.35 -6.75
N LEU A 77 -2.07 -4.23 -7.24
CA LEU A 77 -0.76 -4.21 -7.91
C LEU A 77 0.36 -4.64 -6.97
N LEU A 78 0.40 -4.13 -5.75
CA LEU A 78 1.39 -4.51 -4.75
C LEU A 78 1.31 -6.00 -4.39
N GLY A 79 0.09 -6.53 -4.23
CA GLY A 79 -0.13 -7.97 -4.03
C GLY A 79 0.37 -8.81 -5.21
N ALA A 80 0.14 -8.34 -6.44
CA ALA A 80 0.64 -8.99 -7.64
C ALA A 80 2.17 -8.96 -7.74
N GLU A 81 2.81 -7.86 -7.35
CA GLU A 81 4.28 -7.75 -7.28
C GLU A 81 4.88 -8.74 -6.27
N VAL A 82 4.32 -8.78 -5.05
CA VAL A 82 4.76 -9.76 -4.02
C VAL A 82 4.61 -11.19 -4.55
N HIS A 83 3.48 -11.50 -5.19
CA HIS A 83 3.26 -12.80 -5.79
C HIS A 83 4.26 -13.11 -6.92
N HIS A 84 4.55 -12.13 -7.77
CA HIS A 84 5.51 -12.26 -8.85
C HIS A 84 6.93 -12.55 -8.34
N LEU A 85 7.38 -11.80 -7.33
CA LEU A 85 8.67 -12.02 -6.68
C LEU A 85 8.77 -13.42 -6.06
N ALA A 86 7.68 -13.89 -5.44
CA ALA A 86 7.60 -15.25 -4.91
C ALA A 86 7.77 -16.32 -6.00
N LEU A 87 7.12 -16.15 -7.16
CA LEU A 87 7.26 -17.07 -8.30
C LEU A 87 8.69 -17.08 -8.87
N LEU A 88 9.39 -15.95 -8.81
CA LEU A 88 10.79 -15.83 -9.24
C LEU A 88 11.80 -16.32 -8.19
N GLY A 89 11.36 -16.74 -7.01
CA GLY A 89 12.24 -17.09 -5.89
C GLY A 89 13.06 -15.90 -5.36
N ARG A 90 12.59 -14.67 -5.58
CA ARG A 90 13.22 -13.44 -5.10
C ARG A 90 12.77 -13.11 -3.67
N PRO A 91 13.54 -12.32 -2.91
CA PRO A 91 13.09 -11.78 -1.62
C PRO A 91 11.76 -11.03 -1.76
N HIS A 92 10.82 -11.33 -0.87
CA HIS A 92 9.44 -10.78 -0.90
C HIS A 92 8.74 -10.83 0.46
N ALA A 93 9.47 -11.16 1.53
CA ALA A 93 8.88 -11.45 2.82
C ALA A 93 8.45 -10.16 3.52
N THR A 94 9.24 -9.10 3.39
CA THR A 94 9.10 -7.83 4.11
C THR A 94 8.91 -6.65 3.16
N ALA A 95 8.38 -5.55 3.70
CA ALA A 95 8.33 -4.29 2.98
C ALA A 95 9.71 -3.79 2.53
N ARG A 96 10.77 -4.11 3.29
CA ARG A 96 12.17 -3.83 2.91
C ARG A 96 12.59 -4.57 1.65
N ASP A 97 12.19 -5.83 1.49
CA ASP A 97 12.49 -6.59 0.27
C ASP A 97 11.90 -5.92 -0.98
N LEU A 98 10.73 -5.28 -0.84
CA LEU A 98 10.12 -4.50 -1.91
C LEU A 98 10.90 -3.20 -2.21
N LEU A 99 11.35 -2.49 -1.17
CA LEU A 99 12.18 -1.30 -1.34
C LEU A 99 13.48 -1.62 -2.08
N ASP A 100 14.14 -2.71 -1.68
CA ASP A 100 15.39 -3.16 -2.31
C ASP A 100 15.12 -3.57 -3.77
N TYR A 101 13.99 -4.22 -4.05
CA TYR A 101 13.59 -4.55 -5.42
C TYR A 101 13.38 -3.31 -6.28
N TRP A 102 12.57 -2.34 -5.84
CA TRP A 102 12.29 -1.12 -6.61
C TRP A 102 13.56 -0.28 -6.83
N TYR A 103 14.43 -0.17 -5.82
CA TYR A 103 15.70 0.54 -5.96
C TYR A 103 16.59 -0.07 -7.06
N ASN A 104 16.67 -1.40 -7.13
CA ASN A 104 17.47 -2.08 -8.16
C ASN A 104 16.86 -1.98 -9.56
N GLU A 105 15.53 -1.85 -9.68
CA GLU A 105 14.88 -1.60 -10.98
C GLU A 105 15.09 -0.17 -11.46
N ASP A 106 15.04 0.82 -10.56
CA ASP A 106 15.31 2.22 -10.87
C ASP A 106 16.76 2.43 -11.35
N GLU A 107 17.73 1.69 -10.81
CA GLU A 107 19.13 1.74 -11.27
C GLU A 107 19.37 1.02 -12.63
N ALA A 108 18.44 0.17 -13.04
CA ALA A 108 18.55 -0.60 -14.29
C ALA A 108 17.92 0.09 -15.51
N GLY A 109 17.20 1.20 -15.32
CA GLY A 109 16.53 2.00 -16.36
C GLY A 109 17.31 3.25 -16.77
#